data_AF-A0A3A8H6Q9-F1
#
_entry.id   AF-A0A3A8H6Q9-F1
#
_cell.length_a   1.000
_cell.length_b   1.000
_cell.length_c   1.000
_cell.angle_alpha   90.00
_cell.angle_beta   90.00
_cell.angle_gamma   90.00
#
_symmetry.space_group_name_H-M   'P 1'
#
loop_
_entity.id
_entity.type
_entity.pdbx_description
1 polymer ?
#
loop_
_entity_poly.entity_id
_entity_poly.type
_entity_poly.pdbx_seq_one_letter_code
_entity_poly.pdbx_strand_id
1 'polypeptide(L)'
;VSDSTVTVYRLDGKGVRGTVLGQGRTDESGAFAIPVPSYNGPLAVATSSGTFTEAALGVSVPLGGKELVAIVPAYRSGQQLAGVRVNPLTTLAASLALAHVAQGEALEGALSEAFSHLNGHAGDLDWRWVTPADLTVSTSTLSPEGRAGLLLAGLSQLAATLSAEGGVSPGTSVTTATLVSVLATDLTDGILDGQGLGGQLRLGTVPLTGQLLRASWSSAIAAFINGPRNASGLKVEDVRPVVAALASNDDPYLFRDGAAVIDVDAPTITWLKPSAEGGVSGLAQVEVRATDASGVKAFRFLQPTQMSALAAVLSADQKTATLTGTLDVSALPDGPLKLEVEATDLAANPRKSSLSVVVANRGPSISISSPSDGTTVSGTVTVTATATAQQGVVARLDVPNPPPGLGNDLLPAADSYSASWDTTKAPEGELVLTLRAVDSFGASVDLPVKVKVDNTPFGVVRVVVSAGAPVAGAGVRLIAMDSATASPASLPGGPVLGEGGPTEADGTATFTLTKENWNGPV
;
A
#
# COMPACT_ATOMS: atom_id res chain seq x y z
N VAL A 1 14.36 18.11 30.08
CA VAL A 1 13.62 19.39 30.19
C VAL A 1 14.64 20.51 30.01
N SER A 2 14.48 21.35 29.00
CA SER A 2 15.35 22.49 28.71
C SER A 2 14.95 23.71 29.53
N ASP A 3 15.94 24.50 29.94
CA ASP A 3 15.76 25.77 30.67
C ASP A 3 14.94 25.65 31.97
N SER A 4 14.96 24.48 32.61
CA SER A 4 14.27 24.22 33.88
C SER A 4 15.08 24.73 35.04
N THR A 5 14.41 25.36 36.01
CA THR A 5 14.96 25.56 37.35
C THR A 5 15.12 24.20 38.02
N VAL A 6 16.32 23.91 38.52
CA VAL A 6 16.62 22.71 39.31
C VAL A 6 16.97 23.15 40.72
N THR A 7 16.28 22.60 41.71
CA THR A 7 16.46 22.96 43.12
C THR A 7 16.80 21.71 43.92
N VAL A 8 17.87 21.79 44.72
CA VAL A 8 18.31 20.73 45.62
C VAL A 8 17.86 21.08 47.02
N TYR A 9 17.01 20.23 47.60
CA TYR A 9 16.50 20.38 48.96
C TYR A 9 17.20 19.39 49.88
N ARG A 10 17.44 19.80 51.13
CA ARG A 10 17.63 18.85 52.22
C ARG A 10 16.38 17.98 52.32
N LEU A 11 16.54 16.69 52.50
CA LEU A 11 15.47 15.79 52.88
C LEU A 11 15.73 15.32 54.33
N ASP A 12 14.68 15.19 55.13
CA ASP A 12 14.80 14.53 56.44
C ASP A 12 14.53 13.02 56.35
N GLY A 13 14.71 12.29 57.47
CA GLY A 13 14.48 10.85 57.51
C GLY A 13 13.01 10.44 57.31
N LYS A 14 12.07 11.38 57.35
CA LYS A 14 10.65 11.19 57.05
C LYS A 14 10.29 11.61 55.62
N GLY A 15 11.29 11.99 54.81
CA GLY A 15 11.07 12.39 53.43
C GLY A 15 10.50 13.79 53.25
N VAL A 16 10.50 14.63 54.30
CA VAL A 16 10.00 16.00 54.23
C VAL A 16 11.10 16.92 53.69
N ARG A 17 10.77 17.75 52.69
CA ARG A 17 11.69 18.74 52.12
C ARG A 17 11.96 19.85 53.13
N GLY A 18 13.23 20.08 53.42
CA GLY A 18 13.72 21.15 54.28
C GLY A 18 14.27 22.33 53.47
N THR A 19 15.32 22.97 53.99
CA THR A 19 15.99 24.12 53.37
C THR A 19 16.56 23.78 51.98
N VAL A 20 16.49 24.75 51.07
CA VAL A 20 17.20 24.70 49.78
C VAL A 20 18.71 24.74 50.03
N LEU A 21 19.43 23.80 49.44
CA LEU A 21 20.88 23.69 49.51
C LEU A 21 21.57 24.28 48.28
N GLY A 22 20.90 24.26 47.12
CA GLY A 22 21.43 24.85 45.90
C GLY A 22 20.36 24.94 44.82
N GLN A 23 20.57 25.84 43.87
CA GLN A 23 19.68 26.02 42.72
C GLN A 23 20.51 26.31 41.46
N GLY A 24 20.05 25.80 40.33
CA GLY A 24 20.65 26.03 39.01
C GLY A 24 19.60 25.92 37.90
N ARG A 25 20.05 25.97 36.65
CA ARG A 25 19.19 25.73 35.48
C ARG A 25 19.72 24.58 34.64
N THR A 26 18.83 23.90 33.94
CA THR A 26 19.22 22.97 32.88
C THR A 26 19.61 23.72 31.60
N ASP A 27 20.57 23.19 30.86
CA ASP A 27 20.87 23.63 29.50
C ASP A 27 19.85 23.12 28.47
N GLU A 28 20.10 23.36 27.17
CA GLU A 28 19.23 22.92 26.08
C GLU A 28 19.08 21.39 26.00
N SER A 29 20.09 20.64 26.42
CA SER A 29 20.06 19.17 26.48
C SER A 29 19.40 18.63 27.75
N GLY A 30 19.12 19.50 28.72
CA GLY A 30 18.60 19.13 30.03
C GLY A 30 19.67 18.83 31.08
N ALA A 31 20.96 19.03 30.78
CA ALA A 31 22.04 18.83 31.74
C ALA A 31 22.11 19.98 32.74
N PHE A 32 22.51 19.70 33.98
CA PHE A 32 22.64 20.70 35.04
C PHE A 32 23.84 20.41 35.94
N ALA A 33 24.35 21.46 36.60
CA ALA A 33 25.35 21.36 37.65
C ALA A 33 24.98 22.32 38.78
N ILE A 34 24.90 21.80 40.01
CA ILE A 34 24.49 22.59 41.18
C ILE A 34 25.53 22.40 42.28
N PRO A 35 26.20 23.48 42.74
CA PRO A 35 27.04 23.40 43.91
C PRO A 35 26.17 23.16 45.15
N VAL A 36 26.52 22.15 45.94
CA VAL A 36 25.88 21.84 47.22
C VAL A 36 26.84 22.22 48.35
N PRO A 37 26.42 22.98 49.37
CA PRO A 37 27.25 23.33 50.52
C PRO A 37 27.57 22.08 51.35
N SER A 38 28.44 22.22 52.36
CA SER A 38 28.79 21.13 53.26
C SER A 38 27.55 20.52 53.93
N TYR A 39 27.15 19.34 53.47
CA TYR A 39 25.96 18.63 53.92
C TYR A 39 26.17 17.13 53.83
N ASN A 40 25.66 16.39 54.82
CA ASN A 40 25.61 14.93 54.84
C ASN A 40 24.17 14.48 55.09
N GLY A 41 23.63 13.64 54.21
CA GLY A 41 22.28 13.12 54.33
C GLY A 41 21.53 13.04 52.99
N PRO A 42 20.23 12.71 53.02
CA PRO A 42 19.43 12.58 51.82
C PRO A 42 19.10 13.92 51.17
N LEU A 43 19.02 13.92 49.83
CA LEU A 43 18.69 15.09 49.02
C LEU A 43 17.47 14.81 48.14
N ALA A 44 16.63 15.80 47.94
CA ALA A 44 15.66 15.80 46.85
C ALA A 44 16.11 16.79 45.77
N VAL A 45 16.26 16.30 44.54
CA VAL A 45 16.56 17.12 43.35
C VAL A 45 15.27 17.27 42.57
N ALA A 46 14.74 18.49 42.51
CA ALA A 46 13.45 18.77 41.87
C ALA A 46 13.61 19.77 40.72
N THR A 47 12.87 19.54 39.64
CA THR A 47 12.73 20.45 38.50
C THR A 47 11.31 21.02 38.51
N SER A 48 11.12 22.32 38.23
CA SER A 48 9.80 22.96 38.41
C SER A 48 9.38 23.92 37.29
N SER A 49 10.21 24.10 36.25
CA SER A 49 9.93 25.01 35.13
C SER A 49 10.56 24.50 33.82
N GLY A 50 10.61 25.34 32.80
CA GLY A 50 11.17 24.97 31.49
C GLY A 50 10.21 24.14 30.64
N THR A 51 10.75 23.60 29.56
CA THR A 51 9.99 22.93 28.50
C THR A 51 10.58 21.57 28.15
N PHE A 52 9.74 20.69 27.63
CA PHE A 52 10.16 19.40 27.09
C PHE A 52 9.35 19.07 25.84
N THR A 53 9.88 18.18 25.01
CA THR A 53 9.19 17.74 23.79
C THR A 53 8.35 16.50 24.09
N GLU A 54 7.05 16.55 23.77
CA GLU A 54 6.18 15.36 23.76
C GLU A 54 6.60 14.47 22.59
N ALA A 55 7.30 13.37 22.85
CA ALA A 55 7.87 12.51 21.80
C ALA A 55 6.82 12.02 20.78
N ALA A 56 5.61 11.70 21.25
CA ALA A 56 4.50 11.22 20.42
C ALA A 56 3.88 12.28 19.52
N LEU A 57 4.04 13.57 19.87
CA LEU A 57 3.42 14.70 19.16
C LEU A 57 4.44 15.57 18.44
N GLY A 58 5.69 15.59 18.91
CA GLY A 58 6.74 16.48 18.42
C GLY A 58 6.62 17.93 18.84
N VAL A 59 5.74 18.23 19.80
CA VAL A 59 5.50 19.60 20.26
C VAL A 59 6.24 19.86 21.56
N SER A 60 6.80 21.08 21.70
CA SER A 60 7.41 21.52 22.95
C SER A 60 6.32 22.06 23.88
N VAL A 61 6.26 21.53 25.09
CA VAL A 61 5.27 21.90 26.11
C VAL A 61 5.98 22.28 27.41
N PRO A 62 5.42 23.21 28.20
CA PRO A 62 5.98 23.56 29.50
C PRO A 62 5.74 22.44 30.52
N LEU A 63 6.58 22.37 31.56
CA LEU A 63 6.27 21.56 32.75
C LEU A 63 4.98 22.02 33.45
N GLY A 64 4.52 23.25 33.21
CA GLY A 64 3.20 23.72 33.65
C GLY A 64 3.04 23.79 35.18
N GLY A 65 4.14 24.06 35.90
CA GLY A 65 4.16 24.06 37.37
C GLY A 65 4.12 22.67 38.00
N LYS A 66 4.23 21.59 37.21
CA LYS A 66 4.49 20.24 37.71
C LYS A 66 5.97 20.05 37.99
N GLU A 67 6.28 19.20 38.96
CA GLU A 67 7.65 18.87 39.30
C GLU A 67 8.02 17.46 38.86
N LEU A 68 9.25 17.29 38.37
CA LEU A 68 9.92 15.99 38.35
C LEU A 68 10.96 15.96 39.45
N VAL A 69 11.07 14.83 40.14
CA VAL A 69 11.86 14.66 41.36
C VAL A 69 12.75 13.43 41.25
N ALA A 70 13.95 13.51 41.81
CA ALA A 70 14.79 12.37 42.14
C ALA A 70 15.27 12.50 43.59
N ILE A 71 15.25 11.40 44.34
CA ILE A 71 15.80 11.38 45.70
C ILE A 71 17.17 10.69 45.66
N VAL A 72 18.17 11.36 46.23
CA VAL A 72 19.48 10.79 46.51
C VAL A 72 19.48 10.38 47.99
N PRO A 73 19.49 9.09 48.33
CA PRO A 73 19.31 8.63 49.71
C PRO A 73 20.48 9.02 50.63
N ALA A 74 21.68 9.19 50.07
CA ALA A 74 22.86 9.58 50.83
C ALA A 74 23.80 10.45 49.98
N TYR A 75 23.93 11.72 50.37
CA TYR A 75 24.98 12.62 49.91
C TYR A 75 26.01 12.82 51.01
N ARG A 76 27.29 12.92 50.62
CA ARG A 76 28.39 13.29 51.53
C ARG A 76 29.01 14.61 51.12
N SER A 77 29.36 15.42 52.10
CA SER A 77 30.00 16.72 51.91
C SER A 77 31.28 16.55 51.09
N GLY A 78 31.42 17.33 50.01
CA GLY A 78 32.56 17.25 49.10
C GLY A 78 32.46 16.13 48.04
N GLN A 79 31.41 15.31 48.06
CA GLN A 79 31.16 14.32 47.01
C GLN A 79 30.71 15.01 45.73
N GLN A 80 31.31 14.62 44.60
CA GLN A 80 30.82 14.94 43.27
C GLN A 80 29.86 13.83 42.82
N LEU A 81 28.57 14.17 42.70
CA LEU A 81 27.57 13.28 42.10
C LEU A 81 27.47 13.59 40.60
N ALA A 82 27.85 12.63 39.77
CA ALA A 82 27.68 12.71 38.32
C ALA A 82 26.53 11.81 37.88
N GLY A 83 25.80 12.21 36.83
CA GLY A 83 24.80 11.37 36.18
C GLY A 83 23.43 11.30 36.86
N VAL A 84 23.13 12.15 37.85
CA VAL A 84 21.79 12.19 38.49
C VAL A 84 20.73 12.48 37.42
N ARG A 85 19.82 11.53 37.19
CA ARG A 85 18.68 11.70 36.30
C ARG A 85 17.45 12.15 37.07
N VAL A 86 16.72 13.13 36.53
CA VAL A 86 15.40 13.55 36.99
C VAL A 86 14.43 13.30 35.85
N ASN A 87 13.56 12.31 36.00
CA ASN A 87 12.67 11.84 34.95
C ASN A 87 11.31 11.36 35.54
N PRO A 88 10.34 10.98 34.68
CA PRO A 88 9.07 10.42 35.14
C PRO A 88 9.21 9.30 36.17
N LEU A 89 10.04 8.28 35.90
CA LEU A 89 10.18 7.10 36.76
C LEU A 89 10.89 7.40 38.07
N THR A 90 11.87 8.30 38.10
CA THR A 90 12.47 8.75 39.38
C THR A 90 11.46 9.51 40.24
N THR A 91 10.50 10.19 39.60
CA THR A 91 9.43 10.92 40.30
C THR A 91 8.42 9.96 40.90
N LEU A 92 8.03 8.91 40.16
CA LEU A 92 7.17 7.85 40.67
C LEU A 92 7.86 7.07 41.79
N ALA A 93 9.14 6.70 41.62
CA ALA A 93 9.91 6.01 42.66
C ALA A 93 10.06 6.84 43.93
N ALA A 94 10.29 8.15 43.80
CA ALA A 94 10.29 9.06 44.93
C ALA A 94 8.94 9.08 45.65
N SER A 95 7.82 9.14 44.91
CA SER A 95 6.48 9.20 45.48
C SER A 95 6.11 7.90 46.22
N LEU A 96 6.36 6.75 45.59
CA LEU A 96 6.16 5.43 46.18
C LEU A 96 7.00 5.25 47.44
N ALA A 97 8.30 5.55 47.38
CA ALA A 97 9.17 5.46 48.55
C ALA A 97 8.69 6.35 49.71
N LEU A 98 8.21 7.56 49.43
CA LEU A 98 7.68 8.46 50.46
C LEU A 98 6.38 7.94 51.08
N ALA A 99 5.52 7.25 50.33
CA ALA A 99 4.35 6.58 50.88
C ALA A 99 4.74 5.47 51.88
N HIS A 100 5.76 4.67 51.55
CA HIS A 100 6.30 3.64 52.44
C HIS A 100 7.00 4.24 53.68
N VAL A 101 7.72 5.35 53.52
CA VAL A 101 8.28 6.10 54.67
C VAL A 101 7.18 6.59 55.61
N ALA A 102 6.05 7.05 55.07
CA ALA A 102 4.90 7.44 55.88
C ALA A 102 4.28 6.27 56.67
N GLN A 103 4.48 5.03 56.20
CA GLN A 103 4.09 3.79 56.87
C GLN A 103 5.15 3.29 57.88
N GLY A 104 6.28 3.99 58.00
CA GLY A 104 7.32 3.74 59.00
C GLY A 104 8.60 3.09 58.46
N GLU A 105 8.72 2.90 57.15
CA GLU A 105 9.94 2.39 56.54
C GLU A 105 11.06 3.45 56.54
N ALA A 106 12.32 2.99 56.57
CA ALA A 106 13.46 3.88 56.42
C ALA A 106 13.60 4.31 54.94
N LEU A 107 13.87 5.60 54.69
CA LEU A 107 13.94 6.19 53.36
C LEU A 107 14.83 5.42 52.37
N GLU A 108 16.00 4.96 52.80
CA GLU A 108 16.93 4.22 51.94
C GLU A 108 16.37 2.86 51.51
N GLY A 109 15.72 2.14 52.43
CA GLY A 109 15.05 0.86 52.15
C GLY A 109 13.85 1.05 51.24
N ALA A 110 12.98 2.00 51.58
CA ALA A 110 11.80 2.33 50.78
C ALA A 110 12.15 2.75 49.34
N LEU A 111 13.23 3.52 49.15
CA LEU A 111 13.73 3.86 47.81
C LEU A 111 14.28 2.65 47.06
N SER A 112 14.99 1.75 47.76
CA SER A 112 15.52 0.53 47.14
C SER A 112 14.39 -0.36 46.62
N GLU A 113 13.35 -0.60 47.43
CA GLU A 113 12.18 -1.38 47.02
C GLU A 113 11.41 -0.70 45.89
N ALA A 114 11.10 0.60 46.03
CA ALA A 114 10.41 1.35 45.00
C ALA A 114 11.13 1.29 43.64
N PHE A 115 12.45 1.45 43.62
CA PHE A 115 13.22 1.28 42.38
C PHE A 115 13.28 -0.16 41.91
N SER A 116 13.41 -1.15 42.79
CA SER A 116 13.40 -2.58 42.41
C SER A 116 12.15 -2.92 41.60
N HIS A 117 10.98 -2.60 42.16
CA HIS A 117 9.68 -2.87 41.57
C HIS A 117 9.42 -2.04 40.31
N LEU A 118 9.64 -0.71 40.36
CA LEU A 118 9.42 0.15 39.19
C LEU A 118 10.40 -0.11 38.05
N ASN A 119 11.66 -0.44 38.33
CA ASN A 119 12.64 -0.78 37.29
C ASN A 119 12.24 -2.09 36.60
N GLY A 120 11.81 -3.10 37.36
CA GLY A 120 11.30 -4.36 36.82
C GLY A 120 10.05 -4.15 35.96
N HIS A 121 9.10 -3.34 36.44
CA HIS A 121 7.91 -3.02 35.68
C HIS A 121 8.23 -2.22 34.40
N ALA A 122 9.03 -1.17 34.50
CA ALA A 122 9.38 -0.27 33.41
C ALA A 122 10.64 -0.72 32.65
N GLY A 123 10.63 -1.95 32.14
CA GLY A 123 11.56 -2.43 31.10
C GLY A 123 12.88 -3.04 31.56
N ASP A 124 12.98 -3.43 32.83
CA ASP A 124 14.20 -3.93 33.47
C ASP A 124 15.37 -2.95 33.30
N LEU A 125 15.15 -1.68 33.67
CA LEU A 125 16.08 -0.58 33.48
C LEU A 125 16.41 0.12 34.78
N ASP A 126 17.67 0.50 34.98
CA ASP A 126 18.01 1.42 36.06
C ASP A 126 17.71 2.86 35.66
N TRP A 127 16.49 3.32 35.98
CA TRP A 127 15.99 4.66 35.66
C TRP A 127 16.76 5.80 36.32
N ARG A 128 17.64 5.50 37.28
CA ARG A 128 18.53 6.48 37.89
C ARG A 128 19.67 6.89 36.97
N TRP A 129 20.05 6.02 36.02
CA TRP A 129 21.27 6.18 35.23
C TRP A 129 21.06 6.04 33.73
N VAL A 130 20.06 5.27 33.29
CA VAL A 130 19.80 5.03 31.87
C VAL A 130 19.56 6.35 31.12
N THR A 131 20.14 6.43 29.93
CA THR A 131 19.95 7.58 29.03
C THR A 131 18.99 7.15 27.93
N PRO A 132 17.78 7.70 27.86
CA PRO A 132 16.82 7.33 26.82
C PRO A 132 17.35 7.65 25.43
N ALA A 133 17.21 6.72 24.48
CA ALA A 133 17.46 6.98 23.08
C ALA A 133 16.34 7.84 22.47
N ASP A 134 16.69 8.64 21.47
CA ASP A 134 15.71 9.35 20.66
C ASP A 134 15.16 8.41 19.57
N LEU A 135 13.87 8.08 19.65
CA LEU A 135 13.21 7.20 18.67
C LEU A 135 12.75 7.93 17.39
N THR A 136 13.04 9.23 17.29
CA THR A 136 12.82 10.05 16.09
C THR A 136 14.03 10.08 15.15
N VAL A 137 15.07 9.31 15.47
CA VAL A 137 16.23 9.03 14.61
C VAL A 137 16.40 7.52 14.42
N SER A 138 17.10 7.11 13.35
CA SER A 138 17.25 5.70 13.00
C SER A 138 18.02 4.90 14.07
N THR A 139 17.35 3.93 14.69
CA THR A 139 17.90 2.97 15.65
C THR A 139 17.07 1.69 15.63
N SER A 140 17.59 0.63 15.01
CA SER A 140 16.81 -0.60 14.74
C SER A 140 16.97 -1.68 15.83
N THR A 141 17.56 -1.36 16.98
CA THR A 141 17.77 -2.32 18.06
C THR A 141 17.18 -1.82 19.37
N LEU A 142 16.57 -2.75 20.11
CA LEU A 142 15.93 -2.47 21.38
C LEU A 142 16.93 -2.60 22.55
N SER A 143 17.98 -1.76 22.54
CA SER A 143 18.96 -1.63 23.63
C SER A 143 18.31 -1.12 24.93
N PRO A 144 18.99 -1.13 26.09
CA PRO A 144 18.48 -0.49 27.31
C PRO A 144 18.06 0.97 27.09
N GLU A 145 18.86 1.74 26.34
CA GLU A 145 18.58 3.12 25.95
C GLU A 145 17.36 3.20 25.03
N GLY A 146 17.27 2.29 24.06
CA GLY A 146 16.11 2.13 23.16
C GLY A 146 14.82 1.84 23.93
N ARG A 147 14.85 0.92 24.90
CA ARG A 147 13.72 0.61 25.79
C ARG A 147 13.33 1.81 26.64
N ALA A 148 14.30 2.53 27.21
CA ALA A 148 14.04 3.74 27.97
C ALA A 148 13.35 4.81 27.11
N GLY A 149 13.85 5.03 25.89
CA GLY A 149 13.24 5.94 24.90
C GLY A 149 11.82 5.52 24.55
N LEU A 150 11.60 4.22 24.31
CA LEU A 150 10.29 3.64 23.99
C LEU A 150 9.25 3.86 25.08
N LEU A 151 9.63 3.57 26.32
CA LEU A 151 8.74 3.70 27.48
C LEU A 151 8.34 5.17 27.70
N LEU A 152 9.29 6.11 27.61
CA LEU A 152 8.99 7.53 27.71
C LEU A 152 8.14 8.04 26.53
N ALA A 153 8.40 7.58 25.31
CA ALA A 153 7.55 7.87 24.16
C ALA A 153 6.14 7.30 24.33
N GLY A 154 6.02 6.13 24.94
CA GLY A 154 4.75 5.53 25.34
C GLY A 154 3.98 6.35 26.36
N LEU A 155 4.64 6.97 27.36
CA LEU A 155 3.98 7.87 28.31
C LEU A 155 3.46 9.12 27.61
N SER A 156 4.22 9.66 26.67
CA SER A 156 3.82 10.78 25.82
C SER A 156 2.60 10.43 24.96
N GLN A 157 2.60 9.24 24.33
CA GLN A 157 1.48 8.76 23.55
C GLN A 157 0.25 8.47 24.43
N LEU A 158 0.45 7.96 25.65
CA LEU A 158 -0.63 7.72 26.62
C LEU A 158 -1.28 9.03 27.03
N ALA A 159 -0.50 10.06 27.35
CA ALA A 159 -1.03 11.40 27.63
C ALA A 159 -1.80 11.97 26.44
N ALA A 160 -1.31 11.78 25.20
CA ALA A 160 -2.00 12.19 24.00
C ALA A 160 -3.35 11.46 23.82
N THR A 161 -3.38 10.15 24.06
CA THR A 161 -4.61 9.34 23.99
C THR A 161 -5.64 9.80 25.03
N LEU A 162 -5.23 9.96 26.28
CA LEU A 162 -6.12 10.43 27.37
C LEU A 162 -6.63 11.86 27.11
N SER A 163 -5.80 12.73 26.52
CA SER A 163 -6.24 14.07 26.09
C SER A 163 -7.38 13.98 25.08
N ALA A 164 -7.22 13.14 24.05
CA ALA A 164 -8.21 12.97 22.99
C ALA A 164 -9.51 12.35 23.53
N GLU A 165 -9.41 11.33 24.39
CA GLU A 165 -10.55 10.72 25.08
C GLU A 165 -11.32 11.74 25.94
N GLY A 166 -10.58 12.64 26.59
CA GLY A 166 -11.16 13.72 27.39
C GLY A 166 -11.76 14.87 26.57
N GLY A 167 -11.69 14.81 25.23
CA GLY A 167 -12.18 15.85 24.32
C GLY A 167 -11.30 17.09 24.25
N VAL A 168 -10.01 16.98 24.62
CA VAL A 168 -9.04 18.09 24.61
C VAL A 168 -7.94 17.83 23.60
N SER A 169 -7.47 18.89 22.93
CA SER A 169 -6.38 18.80 21.96
C SER A 169 -5.09 18.25 22.61
N PRO A 170 -4.51 17.15 22.10
CA PRO A 170 -3.26 16.59 22.63
C PRO A 170 -2.12 17.61 22.72
N GLY A 171 -1.32 17.53 23.79
CA GLY A 171 -0.16 18.41 23.99
C GLY A 171 -0.49 19.80 24.52
N THR A 172 -1.70 20.01 25.05
CA THR A 172 -2.12 21.27 25.68
C THR A 172 -2.23 21.12 27.20
N SER A 173 -3.42 20.86 27.74
CA SER A 173 -3.65 20.73 29.19
C SER A 173 -3.35 19.34 29.75
N VAL A 174 -3.38 18.31 28.90
CA VAL A 174 -2.98 16.94 29.24
C VAL A 174 -1.66 16.63 28.52
N THR A 175 -0.61 16.53 29.32
CA THR A 175 0.78 16.29 28.92
C THR A 175 1.39 15.18 29.78
N THR A 176 2.55 14.67 29.38
CA THR A 176 3.34 13.71 30.18
C THR A 176 3.59 14.25 31.60
N ALA A 177 3.86 15.55 31.75
CA ALA A 177 4.09 16.16 33.07
C ALA A 177 2.83 16.10 33.96
N THR A 178 1.64 16.34 33.39
CA THR A 178 0.38 16.22 34.15
C THR A 178 0.04 14.77 34.46
N LEU A 179 0.32 13.84 33.54
CA LEU A 179 0.15 12.40 33.75
C LEU A 179 1.05 11.90 34.90
N VAL A 180 2.34 12.24 34.88
CA VAL A 180 3.28 11.87 35.94
C VAL A 180 2.87 12.49 37.28
N SER A 181 2.38 13.72 37.28
CA SER A 181 1.90 14.37 38.50
C SER A 181 0.69 13.67 39.11
N VAL A 182 -0.25 13.17 38.31
CA VAL A 182 -1.42 12.43 38.84
C VAL A 182 -1.03 11.02 39.27
N LEU A 183 -0.13 10.34 38.55
CA LEU A 183 0.42 9.05 38.95
C LEU A 183 1.26 9.14 40.25
N ALA A 184 2.00 10.22 40.44
CA ALA A 184 2.67 10.51 41.70
C ALA A 184 1.68 10.71 42.86
N THR A 185 0.48 11.21 42.56
CA THR A 185 -0.61 11.36 43.54
C THR A 185 -1.28 10.01 43.83
N ASP A 186 -1.46 9.17 42.81
CA ASP A 186 -1.93 7.78 42.92
C ASP A 186 -1.07 7.03 43.95
N LEU A 187 0.25 7.03 43.73
CA LEU A 187 1.25 6.39 44.61
C LEU A 187 1.31 6.91 46.06
N THR A 188 0.54 7.94 46.44
CA THR A 188 0.57 8.45 47.83
C THR A 188 -0.03 7.47 48.84
N ASP A 189 -0.85 6.52 48.40
CA ASP A 189 -1.33 5.41 49.21
C ASP A 189 -0.47 4.15 49.09
N GLY A 190 0.59 4.21 48.28
CA GLY A 190 1.55 3.15 48.05
C GLY A 190 1.22 2.23 46.87
N ILE A 191 0.19 2.51 46.06
CA ILE A 191 -0.18 1.63 44.94
C ILE A 191 -0.61 2.41 43.69
N LEU A 192 -0.59 1.75 42.52
CA LEU A 192 -1.10 2.28 41.26
C LEU A 192 -2.44 1.63 40.93
N ASP A 193 -3.52 2.12 41.53
CA ASP A 193 -4.89 1.63 41.30
C ASP A 193 -5.83 2.69 40.71
N GLY A 194 -5.31 3.88 40.42
CA GLY A 194 -6.07 5.03 39.93
C GLY A 194 -6.84 5.77 41.02
N GLN A 195 -6.57 5.51 42.29
CA GLN A 195 -7.16 6.16 43.44
C GLN A 195 -6.08 6.88 44.25
N GLY A 196 -6.37 8.11 44.66
CA GLY A 196 -5.61 8.77 45.70
C GLY A 196 -6.31 8.59 47.04
N LEU A 197 -5.72 9.16 48.09
CA LEU A 197 -6.33 9.21 49.43
C LEU A 197 -7.75 9.83 49.46
N GLY A 198 -8.10 10.63 48.44
CA GLY A 198 -9.41 11.27 48.28
C GLY A 198 -10.39 10.55 47.33
N GLY A 199 -10.05 9.35 46.83
CA GLY A 199 -10.84 8.59 45.87
C GLY A 199 -10.28 8.62 44.44
N GLN A 200 -11.09 8.21 43.46
CA GLN A 200 -10.66 8.02 42.08
C GLN A 200 -10.09 9.31 41.47
N LEU A 201 -8.87 9.20 40.95
CA LEU A 201 -8.16 10.29 40.30
C LEU A 201 -8.63 10.47 38.86
N ARG A 202 -8.40 11.67 38.31
CA ARG A 202 -8.74 12.03 36.94
C ARG A 202 -7.59 12.77 36.27
N LEU A 203 -7.39 12.52 34.98
CA LEU A 203 -6.55 13.32 34.11
C LEU A 203 -7.43 14.05 33.10
N GLY A 204 -7.62 15.36 33.30
CA GLY A 204 -8.70 16.08 32.63
C GLY A 204 -10.06 15.53 33.07
N THR A 205 -10.85 15.05 32.11
CA THR A 205 -12.16 14.43 32.36
C THR A 205 -12.08 12.90 32.49
N VAL A 206 -10.95 12.29 32.13
CA VAL A 206 -10.78 10.83 32.07
C VAL A 206 -10.43 10.26 33.46
N PRO A 207 -11.20 9.30 34.00
CA PRO A 207 -10.86 8.63 35.25
C PRO A 207 -9.65 7.70 35.10
N LEU A 208 -8.77 7.69 36.10
CA LEU A 208 -7.67 6.74 36.18
C LEU A 208 -8.15 5.37 36.67
N THR A 209 -7.39 4.34 36.33
CA THR A 209 -7.60 2.94 36.74
C THR A 209 -6.24 2.27 36.99
N GLY A 210 -6.22 1.15 37.71
CA GLY A 210 -5.00 0.35 37.91
C GLY A 210 -4.44 -0.31 36.65
N GLN A 211 -5.06 -0.10 35.48
CA GLN A 211 -4.56 -0.55 34.19
C GLN A 211 -3.77 0.51 33.43
N LEU A 212 -3.69 1.74 33.95
CA LEU A 212 -3.14 2.88 33.22
C LEU A 212 -1.67 2.70 32.85
N LEU A 213 -0.83 2.28 33.80
CA LEU A 213 0.58 1.94 33.54
C LEU A 213 0.78 0.49 33.07
N ARG A 214 -0.29 -0.25 32.82
CA ARG A 214 -0.25 -1.62 32.30
C ARG A 214 -0.79 -1.67 30.88
N ALA A 215 -2.04 -2.11 30.72
CA ALA A 215 -2.66 -2.24 29.41
C ALA A 215 -2.66 -0.92 28.62
N SER A 216 -3.03 0.21 29.25
CA SER A 216 -3.14 1.48 28.53
C SER A 216 -1.78 2.01 28.07
N TRP A 217 -0.75 1.95 28.92
CA TRP A 217 0.60 2.34 28.52
C TRP A 217 1.17 1.41 27.45
N SER A 218 0.88 0.12 27.56
CA SER A 218 1.28 -0.87 26.58
C SER A 218 0.67 -0.63 25.19
N SER A 219 -0.64 -0.39 25.12
CA SER A 219 -1.32 0.02 23.87
C SER A 219 -0.79 1.35 23.35
N ALA A 220 -0.45 2.31 24.23
CA ALA A 220 0.15 3.57 23.82
C ALA A 220 1.56 3.38 23.21
N ILE A 221 2.37 2.45 23.71
CA ILE A 221 3.67 2.11 23.10
C ILE A 221 3.47 1.54 21.70
N ALA A 222 2.53 0.61 21.52
CA ALA A 222 2.21 0.05 20.20
C ALA A 222 1.70 1.14 19.23
N ALA A 223 0.85 2.05 19.72
CA ALA A 223 0.37 3.20 18.94
C ALA A 223 1.50 4.14 18.53
N PHE A 224 2.47 4.40 19.41
CA PHE A 224 3.65 5.20 19.08
C PHE A 224 4.50 4.55 17.97
N ILE A 225 4.75 3.24 18.07
CA ILE A 225 5.54 2.49 17.09
C ILE A 225 4.89 2.48 15.70
N ASN A 226 3.57 2.39 15.63
CA ASN A 226 2.81 2.50 14.38
C ASN A 226 2.60 3.96 13.94
N GLY A 227 2.95 4.92 14.79
CA GLY A 227 2.76 6.34 14.57
C GLY A 227 3.84 6.97 13.69
N PRO A 228 3.55 8.16 13.12
CA PRO A 228 4.47 8.84 12.20
C PRO A 228 5.74 9.39 12.87
N ARG A 229 5.80 9.38 14.20
CA ARG A 229 6.96 9.87 14.98
C ARG A 229 8.01 8.79 15.23
N ASN A 230 7.67 7.52 15.02
CA ASN A 230 8.65 6.46 15.06
C ASN A 230 9.53 6.50 13.79
N ALA A 231 10.78 6.93 13.95
CA ALA A 231 11.81 6.87 12.90
C ALA A 231 12.97 5.93 13.27
N SER A 232 12.82 5.19 14.37
CA SER A 232 13.80 4.21 14.85
C SER A 232 13.96 3.04 13.88
N GLY A 233 12.88 2.65 13.21
CA GLY A 233 12.83 1.43 12.40
C GLY A 233 12.42 0.20 13.22
N LEU A 234 12.21 0.34 14.53
CA LEU A 234 11.52 -0.65 15.35
C LEU A 234 10.08 -0.81 14.88
N LYS A 235 9.59 -2.04 14.93
CA LYS A 235 8.23 -2.42 14.59
C LYS A 235 7.54 -3.05 15.80
N VAL A 236 6.23 -3.29 15.67
CA VAL A 236 5.43 -3.85 16.78
C VAL A 236 5.97 -5.21 17.21
N GLU A 237 6.47 -6.01 16.27
CA GLU A 237 7.14 -7.29 16.55
C GLU A 237 8.36 -7.16 17.46
N ASP A 238 9.16 -6.09 17.31
CA ASP A 238 10.39 -5.88 18.08
C ASP A 238 10.09 -5.50 19.53
N VAL A 239 9.01 -4.75 19.74
CA VAL A 239 8.61 -4.25 21.07
C VAL A 239 7.66 -5.18 21.82
N ARG A 240 7.16 -6.22 21.14
CA ARG A 240 6.18 -7.19 21.67
C ARG A 240 6.54 -7.71 23.07
N PRO A 241 7.79 -8.12 23.38
CA PRO A 241 8.13 -8.59 24.72
C PRO A 241 7.94 -7.53 25.80
N VAL A 242 8.23 -6.26 25.50
CA VAL A 242 8.11 -5.15 26.46
C VAL A 242 6.65 -4.81 26.73
N VAL A 243 5.84 -4.69 25.68
CA VAL A 243 4.41 -4.37 25.80
C VAL A 243 3.65 -5.50 26.52
N ALA A 244 3.99 -6.77 26.23
CA ALA A 244 3.41 -7.92 26.93
C ALA A 244 3.78 -7.92 28.42
N ALA A 245 5.07 -7.73 28.75
CA ALA A 245 5.54 -7.71 30.13
C ALA A 245 4.88 -6.60 30.97
N LEU A 246 4.66 -5.41 30.40
CA LEU A 246 3.94 -4.31 31.07
C LEU A 246 2.50 -4.68 31.40
N ALA A 247 1.76 -5.19 30.41
CA ALA A 247 0.34 -5.50 30.58
C ALA A 247 0.09 -6.70 31.50
N SER A 248 0.97 -7.71 31.45
CA SER A 248 0.84 -8.92 32.26
C SER A 248 1.41 -8.78 33.68
N ASN A 249 2.00 -7.64 34.03
CA ASN A 249 2.62 -7.46 35.34
C ASN A 249 1.53 -7.43 36.44
N ASP A 250 1.66 -8.36 37.38
CA ASP A 250 0.79 -8.58 38.53
C ASP A 250 1.50 -8.35 39.87
N ASP A 251 2.60 -7.60 39.86
CA ASP A 251 3.38 -7.24 41.04
C ASP A 251 2.48 -6.58 42.11
N PRO A 252 2.22 -7.26 43.24
CA PRO A 252 1.31 -6.77 44.26
C PRO A 252 1.86 -5.56 45.02
N TYR A 253 3.14 -5.24 44.86
CA TYR A 253 3.73 -4.01 45.39
C TYR A 253 3.27 -2.78 44.59
N LEU A 254 2.99 -2.95 43.30
CA LEU A 254 2.61 -1.85 42.41
C LEU A 254 1.13 -1.85 42.03
N PHE A 255 0.47 -3.00 41.98
CA PHE A 255 -0.88 -3.12 41.41
C PHE A 255 -1.83 -3.95 42.29
N ARG A 256 -3.09 -3.48 42.41
CA ARG A 256 -4.18 -4.25 43.04
C ARG A 256 -4.97 -5.08 42.04
N ASP A 257 -5.23 -4.53 40.86
CA ASP A 257 -6.08 -5.20 39.86
C ASP A 257 -5.30 -6.32 39.16
N GLY A 258 -5.98 -7.38 38.74
CA GLY A 258 -5.38 -8.47 37.99
C GLY A 258 -4.74 -8.01 36.67
N ALA A 259 -3.77 -8.79 36.20
CA ALA A 259 -3.13 -8.59 34.90
C ALA A 259 -4.17 -8.53 33.76
N ALA A 260 -3.95 -7.62 32.81
CA ALA A 260 -4.79 -7.50 31.62
C ALA A 260 -4.17 -8.23 30.43
N VAL A 261 -5.01 -8.88 29.64
CA VAL A 261 -4.61 -9.40 28.33
C VAL A 261 -4.78 -8.27 27.33
N ILE A 262 -3.67 -7.77 26.79
CA ILE A 262 -3.69 -6.82 25.67
C ILE A 262 -3.64 -7.57 24.35
N ASP A 263 -4.27 -6.96 23.34
CA ASP A 263 -4.00 -7.29 21.96
C ASP A 263 -3.21 -6.17 21.31
N VAL A 264 -2.07 -6.52 20.71
CA VAL A 264 -1.18 -5.62 19.98
C VAL A 264 -1.05 -6.04 18.51
N ASP A 265 -1.70 -7.13 18.12
CA ASP A 265 -1.68 -7.62 16.76
C ASP A 265 -2.73 -6.88 15.93
N ALA A 266 -2.29 -6.05 14.99
CA ALA A 266 -3.22 -5.45 14.06
C ALA A 266 -3.79 -6.50 13.07
N PRO A 267 -5.05 -6.34 12.61
CA PRO A 267 -5.71 -7.33 11.76
C PRO A 267 -4.91 -7.71 10.52
N THR A 268 -4.97 -8.98 10.12
CA THR A 268 -4.39 -9.45 8.85
C THR A 268 -5.36 -9.19 7.70
N ILE A 269 -4.90 -8.57 6.60
CA ILE A 269 -5.73 -8.24 5.42
C ILE A 269 -5.31 -9.09 4.22
N THR A 270 -6.28 -9.71 3.55
CA THR A 270 -6.09 -10.56 2.37
C THR A 270 -7.01 -10.12 1.24
N TRP A 271 -6.43 -9.80 0.07
CA TRP A 271 -7.18 -9.52 -1.16
C TRP A 271 -7.57 -10.84 -1.82
N LEU A 272 -8.87 -11.03 -2.04
CA LEU A 272 -9.42 -12.21 -2.72
C LEU A 272 -9.73 -11.90 -4.19
N LYS A 273 -10.26 -10.70 -4.46
CA LYS A 273 -10.49 -10.16 -5.80
C LYS A 273 -10.34 -8.63 -5.82
N PRO A 274 -9.88 -8.06 -6.93
CA PRO A 274 -9.20 -8.73 -8.06
C PRO A 274 -7.85 -9.35 -7.63
N SER A 275 -7.24 -10.18 -8.47
CA SER A 275 -5.87 -10.66 -8.23
C SER A 275 -4.87 -9.51 -8.41
N ALA A 276 -3.72 -9.60 -7.74
CA ALA A 276 -2.64 -8.64 -7.91
C ALA A 276 -2.23 -8.51 -9.39
N GLU A 277 -2.04 -7.27 -9.83
CA GLU A 277 -1.67 -6.92 -11.22
C GLU A 277 -2.67 -7.40 -12.29
N GLY A 278 -3.86 -7.84 -11.89
CA GLY A 278 -4.93 -8.21 -12.81
C GLY A 278 -5.48 -7.00 -13.57
N GLY A 279 -5.91 -7.24 -14.81
CA GLY A 279 -6.68 -6.28 -15.58
C GLY A 279 -8.12 -6.24 -15.11
N VAL A 280 -8.68 -5.04 -14.95
CA VAL A 280 -10.09 -4.80 -14.63
C VAL A 280 -10.71 -3.93 -15.71
N SER A 281 -11.96 -4.21 -16.06
CA SER A 281 -12.72 -3.45 -17.05
C SER A 281 -14.21 -3.44 -16.69
N GLY A 282 -14.92 -2.39 -17.08
CA GLY A 282 -16.35 -2.26 -16.79
C GLY A 282 -16.66 -2.37 -15.29
N LEU A 283 -17.46 -3.36 -14.90
CA LEU A 283 -17.80 -3.61 -13.49
C LEU A 283 -16.85 -4.64 -12.87
N ALA A 284 -15.85 -4.15 -12.14
CA ALA A 284 -14.85 -4.97 -11.46
C ALA A 284 -15.36 -5.49 -10.11
N GLN A 285 -15.29 -6.80 -9.86
CA GLN A 285 -15.58 -7.36 -8.53
C GLN A 285 -14.41 -7.08 -7.57
N VAL A 286 -14.75 -6.65 -6.36
CA VAL A 286 -13.80 -6.43 -5.29
C VAL A 286 -14.23 -7.27 -4.09
N GLU A 287 -13.29 -8.05 -3.57
CA GLU A 287 -13.49 -8.89 -2.40
C GLU A 287 -12.20 -8.91 -1.57
N VAL A 288 -12.29 -8.46 -0.33
CA VAL A 288 -11.14 -8.38 0.58
C VAL A 288 -11.59 -8.77 1.98
N ARG A 289 -10.72 -9.49 2.69
CA ARG A 289 -10.98 -10.04 4.02
C ARG A 289 -9.97 -9.50 5.03
N ALA A 290 -10.45 -9.12 6.20
CA ALA A 290 -9.63 -8.87 7.38
C ALA A 290 -9.91 -9.93 8.45
N THR A 291 -8.87 -10.43 9.13
CA THR A 291 -9.01 -11.39 10.23
C THR A 291 -8.17 -10.98 11.43
N ASP A 292 -8.75 -11.12 12.61
CA ASP A 292 -8.09 -10.84 13.88
C ASP A 292 -8.54 -11.80 14.99
N ALA A 293 -7.65 -12.17 15.90
CA ALA A 293 -7.95 -13.12 16.98
C ALA A 293 -8.81 -12.51 18.10
N SER A 294 -8.64 -11.22 18.39
CA SER A 294 -9.45 -10.47 19.36
C SER A 294 -10.75 -9.94 18.73
N GLY A 295 -10.73 -9.68 17.42
CA GLY A 295 -11.90 -9.27 16.64
C GLY A 295 -11.64 -7.99 15.86
N VAL A 296 -12.32 -7.85 14.72
CA VAL A 296 -12.24 -6.68 13.85
C VAL A 296 -13.35 -5.69 14.21
N LYS A 297 -12.98 -4.50 14.67
CA LYS A 297 -13.90 -3.41 15.01
C LYS A 297 -14.41 -2.67 13.79
N ALA A 298 -13.52 -2.41 12.84
CA ALA A 298 -13.82 -1.63 11.64
C ALA A 298 -13.00 -2.12 10.45
N PHE A 299 -13.59 -2.12 9.26
CA PHE A 299 -12.89 -2.42 8.02
C PHE A 299 -13.50 -1.60 6.87
N ARG A 300 -12.68 -0.82 6.15
CA ARG A 300 -13.18 0.11 5.11
C ARG A 300 -12.17 0.35 4.00
N PHE A 301 -12.67 0.77 2.84
CA PHE A 301 -11.86 1.33 1.76
C PHE A 301 -11.41 2.75 2.08
N LEU A 302 -10.13 3.02 1.86
CA LEU A 302 -9.55 4.36 1.80
C LEU A 302 -9.50 4.87 0.36
N GLN A 303 -9.22 3.98 -0.61
CA GLN A 303 -9.19 4.30 -2.04
C GLN A 303 -9.68 3.11 -2.89
N PRO A 304 -10.39 3.36 -4.01
CA PRO A 304 -10.89 4.66 -4.46
C PRO A 304 -12.05 5.16 -3.58
N THR A 305 -12.29 6.48 -3.57
CA THR A 305 -13.37 7.09 -2.77
C THR A 305 -14.75 6.59 -3.15
N GLN A 306 -14.94 6.13 -4.39
CA GLN A 306 -16.18 5.48 -4.84
C GLN A 306 -16.56 4.24 -3.99
N MET A 307 -15.57 3.59 -3.36
CA MET A 307 -15.76 2.41 -2.52
C MET A 307 -15.86 2.73 -1.03
N SER A 308 -15.67 3.98 -0.60
CA SER A 308 -15.57 4.33 0.83
C SER A 308 -16.88 4.12 1.60
N ALA A 309 -18.02 4.08 0.90
CA ALA A 309 -19.33 3.82 1.49
C ALA A 309 -19.66 2.32 1.65
N LEU A 310 -18.79 1.42 1.17
CA LEU A 310 -19.02 -0.01 1.27
C LEU A 310 -18.94 -0.46 2.74
N ALA A 311 -20.01 -1.07 3.23
CA ALA A 311 -20.08 -1.57 4.60
C ALA A 311 -19.42 -2.95 4.71
N ALA A 312 -18.54 -3.12 5.71
CA ALA A 312 -17.99 -4.43 6.02
C ALA A 312 -19.04 -5.35 6.65
N VAL A 313 -19.00 -6.61 6.27
CA VAL A 313 -19.79 -7.69 6.88
C VAL A 313 -18.92 -8.40 7.90
N LEU A 314 -19.32 -8.34 9.18
CA LEU A 314 -18.63 -9.01 10.28
C LEU A 314 -19.19 -10.43 10.48
N SER A 315 -18.30 -11.38 10.79
CA SER A 315 -18.70 -12.70 11.28
C SER A 315 -19.37 -12.60 12.65
N ALA A 316 -20.13 -13.63 13.04
CA ALA A 316 -20.84 -13.65 14.32
C ALA A 316 -19.92 -13.50 15.54
N ASP A 317 -18.69 -14.03 15.45
CA ASP A 317 -17.63 -13.90 16.47
C ASP A 317 -16.76 -12.64 16.29
N GLN A 318 -17.07 -11.79 15.30
CA GLN A 318 -16.34 -10.59 14.90
C GLN A 318 -14.86 -10.81 14.51
N LYS A 319 -14.37 -12.06 14.45
CA LYS A 319 -12.97 -12.36 14.11
C LYS A 319 -12.64 -12.18 12.63
N THR A 320 -13.66 -12.08 11.80
CA THR A 320 -13.52 -11.87 10.36
C THR A 320 -14.42 -10.72 9.92
N ALA A 321 -13.87 -9.82 9.10
CA ALA A 321 -14.63 -8.81 8.38
C ALA A 321 -14.37 -8.96 6.88
N THR A 322 -15.41 -8.88 6.06
CA THR A 322 -15.28 -8.93 4.60
C THR A 322 -15.89 -7.68 3.98
N LEU A 323 -15.21 -7.10 3.00
CA LEU A 323 -15.76 -6.09 2.10
C LEU A 323 -15.94 -6.72 0.73
N THR A 324 -17.16 -6.74 0.23
CA THR A 324 -17.52 -7.27 -1.09
C THR A 324 -18.35 -6.26 -1.85
N GLY A 325 -17.95 -5.92 -3.07
CA GLY A 325 -18.68 -4.96 -3.90
C GLY A 325 -18.23 -4.97 -5.35
N THR A 326 -18.79 -4.05 -6.12
CA THR A 326 -18.43 -3.83 -7.53
C THR A 326 -17.96 -2.40 -7.71
N LEU A 327 -16.82 -2.23 -8.37
CA LEU A 327 -16.29 -0.94 -8.77
C LEU A 327 -16.50 -0.75 -10.28
N ASP A 328 -17.25 0.28 -10.66
CA ASP A 328 -17.36 0.66 -12.07
C ASP A 328 -16.11 1.45 -12.49
N VAL A 329 -15.29 0.82 -13.32
CA VAL A 329 -14.08 1.40 -13.88
C VAL A 329 -14.28 1.88 -15.33
N SER A 330 -15.47 1.75 -15.92
CA SER A 330 -15.73 2.01 -17.35
C SER A 330 -15.40 3.44 -17.79
N ALA A 331 -15.55 4.41 -16.88
CA ALA A 331 -15.25 5.82 -17.12
C ALA A 331 -13.83 6.22 -16.67
N LEU A 332 -13.07 5.32 -16.05
CA LEU A 332 -11.70 5.59 -15.63
C LEU A 332 -10.73 5.47 -16.82
N PRO A 333 -9.68 6.31 -16.86
CA PRO A 333 -8.60 6.14 -17.82
C PRO A 333 -7.91 4.77 -17.66
N ASP A 334 -7.46 4.20 -18.78
CA ASP A 334 -6.62 3.01 -18.74
C ASP A 334 -5.31 3.29 -17.99
N GLY A 335 -4.82 2.28 -17.27
CA GLY A 335 -3.57 2.35 -16.51
C GLY A 335 -3.72 1.91 -15.05
N PRO A 336 -2.71 2.17 -14.20
CA PRO A 336 -2.70 1.67 -12.83
C PRO A 336 -3.78 2.32 -11.95
N LEU A 337 -4.50 1.49 -11.21
CA LEU A 337 -5.47 1.88 -10.19
C LEU A 337 -5.07 1.25 -8.84
N LYS A 338 -4.91 2.10 -7.82
CA LYS A 338 -4.63 1.68 -6.46
C LYS A 338 -5.93 1.48 -5.68
N LEU A 339 -6.10 0.27 -5.13
CA LEU A 339 -7.08 -0.04 -4.12
C LEU A 339 -6.38 -0.03 -2.75
N GLU A 340 -6.95 0.65 -1.76
CA GLU A 340 -6.39 0.73 -0.41
C GLU A 340 -7.49 0.58 0.62
N VAL A 341 -7.24 -0.25 1.63
CA VAL A 341 -8.16 -0.54 2.73
C VAL A 341 -7.47 -0.36 4.07
N GLU A 342 -8.26 -0.14 5.11
CA GLU A 342 -7.84 -0.07 6.50
C GLU A 342 -8.76 -0.92 7.37
N ALA A 343 -8.16 -1.84 8.14
CA ALA A 343 -8.83 -2.60 9.20
C ALA A 343 -8.35 -2.11 10.56
N THR A 344 -9.21 -2.18 11.57
CA THR A 344 -8.89 -1.87 12.96
C THR A 344 -9.54 -2.91 13.85
N ASP A 345 -8.79 -3.49 14.78
CA ASP A 345 -9.29 -4.46 15.75
C ASP A 345 -10.07 -3.79 16.91
N LEU A 346 -10.57 -4.61 17.85
CA LEU A 346 -11.24 -4.12 19.07
C LEU A 346 -10.29 -3.39 20.03
N ALA A 347 -9.00 -3.70 20.00
CA ALA A 347 -7.94 -3.03 20.78
C ALA A 347 -7.42 -1.73 20.14
N ALA A 348 -8.02 -1.30 19.03
CA ALA A 348 -7.68 -0.12 18.24
C ALA A 348 -6.31 -0.15 17.54
N ASN A 349 -5.77 -1.34 17.19
CA ASN A 349 -4.60 -1.46 16.33
C ASN A 349 -5.01 -1.42 14.85
N PRO A 350 -4.56 -0.43 14.06
CA PRO A 350 -4.91 -0.33 12.65
C PRO A 350 -3.91 -1.06 11.74
N ARG A 351 -4.40 -1.61 10.61
CA ARG A 351 -3.57 -2.06 9.49
C ARG A 351 -4.11 -1.55 8.17
N LYS A 352 -3.22 -1.01 7.34
CA LYS A 352 -3.52 -0.69 5.93
C LYS A 352 -2.97 -1.78 5.01
N SER A 353 -3.66 -1.99 3.90
CA SER A 353 -3.19 -2.83 2.80
C SER A 353 -3.59 -2.21 1.47
N SER A 354 -2.72 -2.32 0.48
CA SER A 354 -2.96 -1.81 -0.87
C SER A 354 -2.76 -2.88 -1.93
N LEU A 355 -3.59 -2.82 -2.97
CA LEU A 355 -3.51 -3.65 -4.18
C LEU A 355 -3.48 -2.73 -5.40
N SER A 356 -2.53 -2.96 -6.30
CA SER A 356 -2.50 -2.28 -7.60
C SER A 356 -3.08 -3.20 -8.68
N VAL A 357 -4.00 -2.67 -9.47
CA VAL A 357 -4.58 -3.31 -10.66
C VAL A 357 -4.45 -2.40 -11.87
N VAL A 358 -4.71 -2.93 -13.07
CA VAL A 358 -4.66 -2.16 -14.31
C VAL A 358 -6.07 -2.01 -14.87
N VAL A 359 -6.56 -0.77 -15.00
CA VAL A 359 -7.77 -0.47 -15.75
C VAL A 359 -7.46 -0.67 -17.24
N ALA A 360 -8.20 -1.57 -17.89
CA ALA A 360 -8.03 -1.94 -19.29
C ALA A 360 -9.39 -1.94 -20.01
N ASN A 361 -9.96 -0.76 -20.22
CA ASN A 361 -11.28 -0.60 -20.83
C ASN A 361 -11.24 -0.67 -22.37
N ARG A 362 -10.05 -0.54 -22.97
CA ARG A 362 -9.85 -0.62 -24.43
C ARG A 362 -9.04 -1.86 -24.78
N GLY A 363 -9.53 -2.62 -25.76
CA GLY A 363 -8.79 -3.76 -26.30
C GLY A 363 -7.62 -3.36 -27.22
N PRO A 364 -6.92 -4.35 -27.80
CA PRO A 364 -5.80 -4.10 -28.71
C PRO A 364 -6.18 -3.31 -29.97
N SER A 365 -5.20 -2.70 -30.62
CA SER A 365 -5.33 -2.16 -31.99
C SER A 365 -4.70 -3.12 -32.99
N ILE A 366 -5.37 -3.39 -34.11
CA ILE A 366 -4.88 -4.25 -35.21
C ILE A 366 -4.51 -3.36 -36.42
N SER A 367 -3.41 -3.67 -37.09
CA SER A 367 -2.98 -3.07 -38.34
C SER A 367 -2.70 -4.16 -39.38
N ILE A 368 -3.45 -4.17 -40.49
CA ILE A 368 -3.19 -5.06 -41.62
C ILE A 368 -2.21 -4.40 -42.60
N SER A 369 -1.21 -5.15 -43.05
CA SER A 369 -0.25 -4.69 -44.07
C SER A 369 -0.49 -5.30 -45.45
N SER A 370 -1.07 -6.49 -45.53
CA SER A 370 -1.48 -7.13 -46.78
C SER A 370 -2.51 -8.22 -46.52
N PRO A 371 -3.50 -8.44 -47.40
CA PRO A 371 -3.97 -7.49 -48.42
C PRO A 371 -4.61 -6.25 -47.75
N SER A 372 -4.52 -5.07 -48.36
CA SER A 372 -5.20 -3.88 -47.82
C SER A 372 -6.71 -3.93 -48.11
N ASP A 373 -7.51 -3.25 -47.28
CA ASP A 373 -8.97 -3.17 -47.49
C ASP A 373 -9.32 -2.70 -48.91
N GLY A 374 -10.26 -3.40 -49.54
CA GLY A 374 -10.74 -3.17 -50.91
C GLY A 374 -9.88 -3.76 -52.04
N THR A 375 -8.77 -4.43 -51.75
CA THR A 375 -7.91 -4.96 -52.83
C THR A 375 -8.50 -6.19 -53.52
N THR A 376 -8.22 -6.31 -54.83
CA THR A 376 -8.46 -7.54 -55.59
C THR A 376 -7.27 -8.47 -55.43
N VAL A 377 -7.53 -9.74 -55.12
CA VAL A 377 -6.54 -10.76 -54.82
C VAL A 377 -6.71 -11.94 -55.78
N SER A 378 -5.59 -12.51 -56.22
CA SER A 378 -5.54 -13.62 -57.18
C SER A 378 -4.31 -14.49 -56.94
N GLY A 379 -4.39 -15.79 -57.20
CA GLY A 379 -3.32 -16.75 -56.98
C GLY A 379 -2.97 -16.89 -55.50
N THR A 380 -1.68 -16.86 -55.17
CA THR A 380 -1.19 -16.95 -53.80
C THR A 380 -0.91 -15.55 -53.24
N VAL A 381 -1.56 -15.20 -52.12
CA VAL A 381 -1.38 -13.92 -51.42
C VAL A 381 -0.93 -14.17 -49.99
N THR A 382 -0.02 -13.34 -49.48
CA THR A 382 0.35 -13.38 -48.06
C THR A 382 -0.54 -12.41 -47.28
N VAL A 383 -1.21 -12.93 -46.25
CA VAL A 383 -1.96 -12.14 -45.26
C VAL A 383 -1.03 -11.82 -44.11
N THR A 384 -0.77 -10.53 -43.87
CA THR A 384 0.14 -10.04 -42.83
C THR A 384 -0.49 -8.94 -42.01
N ALA A 385 -0.40 -9.05 -40.68
CA ALA A 385 -0.93 -8.06 -39.75
C ALA A 385 -0.11 -7.99 -38.46
N THR A 386 -0.27 -6.90 -37.73
CA THR A 386 0.27 -6.72 -36.38
C THR A 386 -0.81 -6.23 -35.43
N ALA A 387 -0.63 -6.46 -34.14
CA ALA A 387 -1.47 -5.96 -33.08
C ALA A 387 -0.63 -5.25 -32.03
N THR A 388 -1.23 -4.29 -31.32
CA THR A 388 -0.58 -3.60 -30.20
C THR A 388 -1.57 -3.51 -29.06
N ALA A 389 -1.18 -4.00 -27.89
CA ALA A 389 -1.98 -3.90 -26.69
C ALA A 389 -1.94 -2.47 -26.14
N GLN A 390 -3.10 -1.95 -25.72
CA GLN A 390 -3.17 -0.64 -25.04
C GLN A 390 -2.71 -0.75 -23.58
N GLN A 391 -2.93 -1.92 -22.96
CA GLN A 391 -2.45 -2.30 -21.64
C GLN A 391 -2.03 -3.78 -21.66
N GLY A 392 -1.05 -4.17 -20.84
CA GLY A 392 -0.54 -5.54 -20.82
C GLY A 392 0.19 -5.92 -22.12
N VAL A 393 -0.04 -7.13 -22.61
CA VAL A 393 0.56 -7.64 -23.87
C VAL A 393 -0.52 -8.26 -24.76
N VAL A 394 -0.27 -8.32 -26.07
CA VAL A 394 -1.13 -9.08 -26.97
C VAL A 394 -0.95 -10.57 -26.67
N ALA A 395 -2.03 -11.26 -26.34
CA ALA A 395 -2.04 -12.69 -26.04
C ALA A 395 -2.29 -13.54 -27.30
N ARG A 396 -3.02 -12.99 -28.28
CA ARG A 396 -3.33 -13.67 -29.54
C ARG A 396 -3.68 -12.68 -30.65
N LEU A 397 -3.26 -12.96 -31.88
CA LEU A 397 -3.77 -12.36 -33.11
C LEU A 397 -4.05 -13.49 -34.10
N ASP A 398 -5.30 -13.64 -34.55
CA ASP A 398 -5.71 -14.74 -35.43
C ASP A 398 -6.81 -14.34 -36.42
N VAL A 399 -7.16 -15.27 -37.31
CA VAL A 399 -8.33 -15.19 -38.20
C VAL A 399 -9.33 -16.27 -37.75
N PRO A 400 -10.33 -15.95 -36.91
CA PRO A 400 -11.18 -16.97 -36.28
C PRO A 400 -12.02 -17.78 -37.27
N ASN A 401 -12.37 -17.20 -38.43
CA ASN A 401 -13.11 -17.86 -39.50
C ASN A 401 -12.30 -17.77 -40.81
N PRO A 402 -11.24 -18.58 -40.97
CA PRO A 402 -10.36 -18.48 -42.12
C PRO A 402 -11.11 -18.89 -43.41
N PRO A 403 -10.94 -18.16 -44.53
CA PRO A 403 -11.50 -18.59 -45.81
C PRO A 403 -10.79 -19.86 -46.33
N PRO A 404 -11.43 -20.60 -47.25
CA PRO A 404 -10.78 -21.72 -47.91
C PRO A 404 -9.44 -21.34 -48.52
N GLY A 405 -8.42 -22.18 -48.30
CA GLY A 405 -7.07 -21.98 -48.82
C GLY A 405 -6.14 -21.13 -47.95
N LEU A 406 -6.62 -20.53 -46.85
CA LEU A 406 -5.75 -19.83 -45.90
C LEU A 406 -4.98 -20.86 -45.06
N GLY A 407 -3.65 -20.75 -45.08
CA GLY A 407 -2.77 -21.60 -44.29
C GLY A 407 -2.72 -21.21 -42.80
N ASN A 408 -1.88 -21.92 -42.05
CA ASN A 408 -1.59 -21.58 -40.66
C ASN A 408 -0.75 -20.30 -40.57
N ASP A 409 -0.85 -19.62 -39.44
CA ASP A 409 0.09 -18.56 -39.09
C ASP A 409 1.52 -19.11 -39.01
N LEU A 410 2.46 -18.36 -39.59
CA LEU A 410 3.87 -18.70 -39.69
C LEU A 410 4.71 -17.94 -38.67
N LEU A 411 4.14 -16.97 -37.94
CA LEU A 411 4.86 -16.20 -36.93
C LEU A 411 4.66 -16.77 -35.53
N PRO A 412 5.72 -16.85 -34.70
CA PRO A 412 5.62 -17.32 -33.33
C PRO A 412 5.16 -16.24 -32.34
N ALA A 413 5.23 -14.96 -32.73
CA ALA A 413 4.94 -13.83 -31.85
C ALA A 413 3.44 -13.50 -31.88
N ALA A 414 2.81 -13.46 -30.70
CA ALA A 414 1.35 -13.31 -30.54
C ALA A 414 0.79 -11.96 -31.02
N ASP A 415 1.65 -10.97 -31.23
CA ASP A 415 1.33 -9.62 -31.70
C ASP A 415 1.52 -9.44 -33.22
N SER A 416 1.81 -10.53 -33.94
CA SER A 416 2.05 -10.53 -35.37
C SER A 416 1.38 -11.74 -36.02
N TYR A 417 0.97 -11.60 -37.28
CA TYR A 417 0.33 -12.66 -38.03
C TYR A 417 0.89 -12.67 -39.46
N SER A 418 1.25 -13.84 -39.96
CA SER A 418 1.61 -14.04 -41.38
C SER A 418 1.17 -15.41 -41.86
N ALA A 419 0.22 -15.46 -42.80
CA ALA A 419 -0.23 -16.70 -43.40
C ALA A 419 -0.26 -16.60 -44.93
N SER A 420 0.08 -17.71 -45.61
CA SER A 420 -0.07 -17.83 -47.06
C SER A 420 -1.50 -18.23 -47.39
N TRP A 421 -2.11 -17.55 -48.36
CA TRP A 421 -3.47 -17.77 -48.80
C TRP A 421 -3.52 -18.14 -50.28
N ASP A 422 -3.91 -19.38 -50.57
CA ASP A 422 -4.20 -19.84 -51.92
C ASP A 422 -5.63 -19.46 -52.29
N THR A 423 -5.78 -18.30 -52.93
CA THR A 423 -7.10 -17.73 -53.26
C THR A 423 -7.85 -18.56 -54.30
N THR A 424 -7.18 -19.45 -55.05
CA THR A 424 -7.81 -20.34 -56.04
C THR A 424 -8.77 -21.35 -55.40
N LYS A 425 -8.67 -21.54 -54.08
CA LYS A 425 -9.55 -22.39 -53.28
C LYS A 425 -10.74 -21.63 -52.68
N ALA A 426 -10.71 -20.30 -52.73
CA ALA A 426 -11.77 -19.44 -52.22
C ALA A 426 -12.82 -19.13 -53.31
N PRO A 427 -14.08 -18.82 -52.95
CA PRO A 427 -15.08 -18.37 -53.92
C PRO A 427 -14.70 -17.06 -54.59
N GLU A 428 -15.05 -16.91 -55.87
CA GLU A 428 -14.93 -15.64 -56.62
C GLU A 428 -15.83 -14.55 -56.02
N GLY A 429 -15.39 -13.29 -56.11
CA GLY A 429 -16.16 -12.12 -55.67
C GLY A 429 -15.73 -11.56 -54.31
N GLU A 430 -16.62 -10.81 -53.65
CA GLU A 430 -16.31 -10.12 -52.39
C GLU A 430 -16.18 -11.10 -51.22
N LEU A 431 -15.14 -10.91 -50.41
CA LEU A 431 -14.84 -11.69 -49.21
C LEU A 431 -14.39 -10.74 -48.08
N VAL A 432 -14.74 -11.07 -46.82
CA VAL A 432 -14.28 -10.32 -45.65
C VAL A 432 -13.39 -11.22 -44.78
N LEU A 433 -12.10 -10.86 -44.71
CA LEU A 433 -11.16 -11.44 -43.74
C LEU A 433 -11.38 -10.74 -42.40
N THR A 434 -11.68 -11.47 -41.33
CA THR A 434 -11.81 -10.90 -39.99
C THR A 434 -10.58 -11.27 -39.18
N LEU A 435 -9.75 -10.30 -38.80
CA LEU A 435 -8.68 -10.51 -37.83
C LEU A 435 -9.17 -10.22 -36.43
N ARG A 436 -8.76 -11.01 -35.44
CA ARG A 436 -9.10 -10.82 -34.03
C ARG A 436 -7.84 -10.76 -33.20
N ALA A 437 -7.71 -9.71 -32.40
CA ALA A 437 -6.67 -9.58 -31.39
C ALA A 437 -7.26 -9.71 -29.99
N VAL A 438 -6.54 -10.36 -29.09
CA VAL A 438 -6.89 -10.51 -27.67
C VAL A 438 -5.68 -10.14 -26.84
N ASP A 439 -5.85 -9.35 -25.78
CA ASP A 439 -4.77 -9.06 -24.82
C ASP A 439 -4.72 -10.03 -23.63
N SER A 440 -3.69 -9.88 -22.81
CA SER A 440 -3.47 -10.64 -21.57
C SER A 440 -4.54 -10.43 -20.50
N PHE A 441 -5.43 -9.44 -20.67
CA PHE A 441 -6.55 -9.16 -19.76
C PHE A 441 -7.90 -9.63 -20.33
N GLY A 442 -7.90 -10.22 -21.52
CA GLY A 442 -9.06 -10.82 -22.16
C GLY A 442 -9.90 -9.86 -23.00
N ALA A 443 -9.50 -8.58 -23.14
CA ALA A 443 -10.17 -7.68 -24.07
C ALA A 443 -9.86 -8.07 -25.51
N SER A 444 -10.86 -7.95 -26.40
CA SER A 444 -10.72 -8.36 -27.80
C SER A 444 -11.28 -7.34 -28.77
N VAL A 445 -10.67 -7.26 -29.95
CA VAL A 445 -11.07 -6.39 -31.06
C VAL A 445 -11.03 -7.19 -32.35
N ASP A 446 -12.04 -6.96 -33.19
CA ASP A 446 -12.11 -7.50 -34.55
C ASP A 446 -11.86 -6.40 -35.59
N LEU A 447 -11.03 -6.71 -36.59
CA LEU A 447 -10.80 -5.88 -37.76
C LEU A 447 -11.31 -6.61 -39.02
N PRO A 448 -12.43 -6.17 -39.63
CA PRO A 448 -12.86 -6.68 -40.93
C PRO A 448 -12.05 -6.04 -42.06
N VAL A 449 -11.57 -6.87 -43.00
CA VAL A 449 -10.83 -6.46 -44.19
C VAL A 449 -11.54 -7.05 -45.41
N LYS A 450 -12.09 -6.17 -46.24
CA LYS A 450 -12.79 -6.52 -47.47
C LYS A 450 -11.77 -6.75 -48.58
N VAL A 451 -11.91 -7.82 -49.34
CA VAL A 451 -11.13 -8.11 -50.54
C VAL A 451 -12.05 -8.64 -51.63
N LYS A 452 -11.62 -8.55 -52.89
CA LYS A 452 -12.28 -9.22 -54.02
C LYS A 452 -11.40 -10.35 -54.52
N VAL A 453 -11.85 -11.59 -54.42
CA VAL A 453 -11.19 -12.74 -55.05
C VAL A 453 -11.52 -12.73 -56.53
N ASP A 454 -10.48 -12.78 -57.36
CA ASP A 454 -10.60 -12.86 -58.82
C ASP A 454 -9.53 -13.80 -59.38
N ASN A 455 -9.86 -15.09 -59.49
CA ASN A 455 -8.98 -16.12 -60.07
C ASN A 455 -9.40 -16.55 -61.47
N THR A 456 -10.35 -15.84 -62.08
CA THR A 456 -10.83 -16.17 -63.42
C THR A 456 -9.70 -15.92 -64.42
N PRO A 457 -9.15 -16.99 -65.07
CA PRO A 457 -8.09 -16.80 -66.05
C PRO A 457 -8.61 -15.99 -67.23
N PHE A 458 -7.78 -15.09 -67.75
CA PHE A 458 -8.12 -14.44 -69.02
C PHE A 458 -8.21 -15.49 -70.13
N GLY A 459 -9.20 -15.35 -71.02
CA GLY A 459 -9.48 -16.32 -72.08
C GLY A 459 -8.29 -16.55 -73.03
N VAL A 460 -8.11 -17.80 -73.47
CA VAL A 460 -7.17 -18.17 -74.54
C VAL A 460 -7.96 -18.54 -75.80
N VAL A 461 -7.72 -17.84 -76.90
CA VAL A 461 -8.33 -18.16 -78.19
C VAL A 461 -7.28 -18.81 -79.09
N ARG A 462 -7.58 -20.02 -79.58
CA ARG A 462 -6.78 -20.71 -80.60
C ARG A 462 -7.55 -20.70 -81.91
N VAL A 463 -6.92 -20.21 -82.96
CA VAL A 463 -7.49 -20.21 -84.31
C VAL A 463 -6.66 -21.08 -85.23
N VAL A 464 -7.29 -21.60 -86.28
CA VAL A 464 -6.64 -22.26 -87.42
C VAL A 464 -7.09 -21.54 -88.68
N VAL A 465 -6.14 -20.95 -89.41
CA VAL A 465 -6.41 -20.27 -90.67
C VAL A 465 -6.15 -21.25 -91.82
N SER A 466 -7.19 -21.53 -92.61
CA SER A 466 -7.09 -22.41 -93.77
C SER A 466 -7.89 -21.89 -94.96
N ALA A 467 -7.39 -22.20 -96.17
CA ALA A 467 -8.06 -21.93 -97.45
C ALA A 467 -8.10 -23.23 -98.30
N GLY A 468 -8.44 -24.36 -97.66
CA GLY A 468 -8.31 -25.72 -98.22
C GLY A 468 -6.99 -26.42 -97.85
N ALA A 469 -5.96 -25.65 -97.49
CA ALA A 469 -4.74 -26.09 -96.80
C ALA A 469 -4.35 -25.04 -95.74
N PRO A 470 -3.50 -25.37 -94.75
CA PRO A 470 -3.04 -24.41 -93.75
C PRO A 470 -2.37 -23.17 -94.35
N VAL A 471 -2.70 -21.98 -93.82
CA VAL A 471 -2.09 -20.71 -94.24
C VAL A 471 -1.05 -20.31 -93.21
N ALA A 472 0.23 -20.37 -93.59
CA ALA A 472 1.34 -19.88 -92.78
C ALA A 472 1.58 -18.38 -93.01
N GLY A 473 2.01 -17.65 -91.98
CA GLY A 473 2.38 -16.24 -92.12
C GLY A 473 1.24 -15.23 -91.98
N ALA A 474 0.01 -15.66 -91.72
CA ALA A 474 -1.16 -14.79 -91.67
C ALA A 474 -1.21 -13.96 -90.38
N GLY A 475 -1.59 -12.68 -90.50
CA GLY A 475 -2.01 -11.87 -89.35
C GLY A 475 -3.47 -12.18 -89.00
N VAL A 476 -3.77 -12.26 -87.71
CA VAL A 476 -5.10 -12.57 -87.18
C VAL A 476 -5.52 -11.50 -86.17
N ARG A 477 -6.79 -11.10 -86.21
CA ARG A 477 -7.41 -10.15 -85.27
C ARG A 477 -8.61 -10.83 -84.61
N LEU A 478 -8.71 -10.74 -83.29
CA LEU A 478 -9.88 -11.15 -82.53
C LEU A 478 -10.84 -9.97 -82.41
N ILE A 479 -12.09 -10.17 -82.80
CA ILE A 479 -13.09 -9.10 -82.89
C ILE A 479 -14.29 -9.50 -82.04
N ALA A 480 -14.60 -8.75 -80.99
CA ALA A 480 -15.85 -8.95 -80.26
C ALA A 480 -17.04 -8.85 -81.22
N MET A 481 -17.94 -9.83 -81.16
CA MET A 481 -19.13 -9.89 -82.01
C MET A 481 -20.36 -9.70 -81.15
N ASP A 482 -21.29 -8.86 -81.60
CA ASP A 482 -22.61 -8.77 -81.00
C ASP A 482 -23.42 -10.03 -81.37
N SER A 483 -23.88 -10.76 -80.36
CA SER A 483 -24.53 -12.06 -80.53
C SER A 483 -25.90 -11.97 -81.21
N ALA A 484 -26.54 -10.81 -81.19
CA ALA A 484 -27.85 -10.60 -81.81
C ALA A 484 -27.73 -10.19 -83.29
N THR A 485 -26.70 -9.42 -83.63
CA THR A 485 -26.54 -8.79 -84.95
C THR A 485 -25.45 -9.42 -85.81
N ALA A 486 -24.63 -10.31 -85.25
CA ALA A 486 -23.47 -10.93 -85.91
C ALA A 486 -22.52 -9.89 -86.55
N SER A 487 -22.43 -8.70 -85.94
CA SER A 487 -21.57 -7.59 -86.36
C SER A 487 -20.55 -7.26 -85.27
N PRO A 488 -19.42 -6.57 -85.57
CA PRO A 488 -18.46 -6.17 -84.56
C PRO A 488 -19.11 -5.36 -83.43
N ALA A 489 -18.89 -5.78 -82.18
CA ALA A 489 -19.50 -5.20 -80.99
C ALA A 489 -18.99 -3.77 -80.73
N SER A 490 -19.89 -2.88 -80.28
CA SER A 490 -19.53 -1.50 -79.96
C SER A 490 -18.91 -1.40 -78.56
N LEU A 491 -17.57 -1.46 -78.49
CA LEU A 491 -16.81 -1.34 -77.24
C LEU A 491 -16.06 0.00 -77.13
N PRO A 492 -15.89 0.55 -75.91
CA PRO A 492 -14.96 1.65 -75.67
C PRO A 492 -13.53 1.25 -76.07
N GLY A 493 -13.02 1.81 -77.17
CA GLY A 493 -11.73 1.44 -77.76
C GLY A 493 -11.80 0.62 -79.05
N GLY A 494 -13.01 0.30 -79.54
CA GLY A 494 -13.25 -0.45 -80.77
C GLY A 494 -13.43 -1.96 -80.52
N PRO A 495 -13.92 -2.72 -81.52
CA PRO A 495 -14.33 -4.11 -81.36
C PRO A 495 -13.16 -5.09 -81.26
N VAL A 496 -11.92 -4.64 -81.46
CA VAL A 496 -10.74 -5.51 -81.52
C VAL A 496 -10.29 -5.86 -80.11
N LEU A 497 -10.34 -7.14 -79.78
CA LEU A 497 -9.94 -7.68 -78.48
C LEU A 497 -8.45 -8.03 -78.43
N GLY A 498 -7.84 -8.28 -79.58
CA GLY A 498 -6.41 -8.54 -79.73
C GLY A 498 -6.00 -8.70 -81.20
N GLU A 499 -4.72 -8.47 -81.50
CA GLU A 499 -4.10 -8.71 -82.81
C GLU A 499 -2.85 -9.59 -82.62
N GLY A 500 -2.57 -10.45 -83.59
CA GLY A 500 -1.52 -11.48 -83.45
C GLY A 500 -1.18 -12.16 -84.77
N GLY A 501 -0.24 -13.09 -84.72
CA GLY A 501 0.40 -13.71 -85.88
C GLY A 501 1.89 -13.34 -85.98
N PRO A 502 2.62 -13.90 -86.97
CA PRO A 502 2.16 -14.76 -88.06
C PRO A 502 1.65 -16.14 -87.59
N THR A 503 0.66 -16.72 -88.29
CA THR A 503 0.28 -18.13 -88.12
C THR A 503 1.45 -19.06 -88.41
N GLU A 504 1.51 -20.18 -87.69
CA GLU A 504 2.52 -21.23 -87.87
C GLU A 504 2.34 -21.99 -89.20
N ALA A 505 3.28 -22.89 -89.52
CA ALA A 505 3.24 -23.70 -90.74
C ALA A 505 1.98 -24.58 -90.86
N ASP A 506 1.36 -24.94 -89.73
CA ASP A 506 0.10 -25.67 -89.64
C ASP A 506 -1.14 -24.75 -89.60
N GLY A 507 -0.95 -23.44 -89.81
CA GLY A 507 -2.01 -22.44 -89.85
C GLY A 507 -2.52 -22.00 -88.49
N THR A 508 -1.92 -22.47 -87.38
CA THR A 508 -2.38 -22.14 -86.03
C THR A 508 -1.90 -20.76 -85.56
N ALA A 509 -2.70 -20.10 -84.73
CA ALA A 509 -2.29 -18.95 -83.92
C ALA A 509 -3.00 -18.99 -82.55
N THR A 510 -2.29 -18.61 -81.49
CA THR A 510 -2.81 -18.58 -80.12
C THR A 510 -2.78 -17.16 -79.56
N PHE A 511 -3.88 -16.75 -78.93
CA PHE A 511 -4.06 -15.46 -78.29
C PHE A 511 -4.34 -15.66 -76.82
N THR A 512 -3.53 -15.05 -75.96
CA THR A 512 -3.83 -14.95 -74.53
C THR A 512 -4.35 -13.54 -74.27
N LEU A 513 -5.59 -13.42 -73.82
CA LEU A 513 -6.13 -12.14 -73.38
C LEU A 513 -5.40 -11.71 -72.11
N THR A 514 -5.11 -10.41 -71.96
CA THR A 514 -4.34 -9.86 -70.83
C THR A 514 -5.18 -9.01 -69.88
N LYS A 515 -6.47 -8.88 -70.19
CA LYS A 515 -7.48 -8.19 -69.40
C LYS A 515 -8.85 -8.77 -69.72
N GLU A 516 -9.77 -8.74 -68.77
CA GLU A 516 -11.18 -9.01 -69.03
C GLU A 516 -11.76 -7.83 -69.82
N ASN A 517 -11.90 -8.00 -71.14
CA ASN A 517 -12.35 -6.94 -72.06
C ASN A 517 -13.63 -7.29 -72.83
N TRP A 518 -14.12 -8.53 -72.73
CA TRP A 518 -15.34 -8.97 -73.39
C TRP A 518 -15.88 -10.27 -72.81
N ASN A 519 -17.20 -10.38 -72.72
CA ASN A 519 -17.92 -11.61 -72.38
C ASN A 519 -19.02 -11.84 -73.43
N GLY A 520 -18.73 -12.66 -74.44
CA GLY A 520 -19.59 -12.89 -75.60
C GLY A 520 -18.86 -13.57 -76.78
N PRO A 521 -19.51 -13.73 -77.95
CA PRO A 521 -18.86 -14.32 -79.13
C PRO A 521 -17.74 -13.41 -79.68
N VAL A 522 -16.72 -14.02 -80.29
CA VAL A 522 -15.51 -13.39 -80.83
C VAL A 522 -15.15 -13.87 -82.23
#